data_AF-A0A7X7AMB0-F1
#
_entry.id   AF-A0A7X7AMB0-F1
#
_cell.length_a   1.000
_cell.length_b   1.000
_cell.length_c   1.000
_cell.angle_alpha   90.00
_cell.angle_beta   90.00
_cell.angle_gamma   90.00
#
_symmetry.space_group_name_H-M   'P 1'
#
loop_
_entity.id
_entity.type
_entity.pdbx_description
1 polymer ?
#
loop_
_entity_poly.entity_id
_entity_poly.type
_entity_poly.pdbx_seq_one_letter_code
_entity_poly.pdbx_strand_id
1 'polypeptide(L)'
;MRKEVWFGLSILIAIVVAIAILMPSPENITNGHLGLLMLALIVVTIMLGFPTAFTLMGMGVMFTYLAYSHLPMQTAIEQTLDLMVLRAYSVMTNDVLIAVPLFIFMGYLVERANLIEKLFKSMHLVLARIPGSLGVATIVTCAVFATA
;
A
#
# COMPACT_ATOMS: atom_id res chain seq x y z
N MET A 1 -5.45 21.24 -19.96
CA MET A 1 -5.49 20.02 -19.12
C MET A 1 -4.06 19.63 -18.76
N ARG A 2 -3.76 19.36 -17.47
CA ARG A 2 -2.41 19.01 -16.97
C ARG A 2 -1.93 17.70 -17.60
N LYS A 3 -0.69 17.66 -18.09
CA LYS A 3 -0.06 16.47 -18.72
C LYS A 3 -0.10 15.22 -17.82
N GLU A 4 -0.10 15.42 -16.50
CA GLU A 4 -0.16 14.38 -15.48
C GLU A 4 -1.48 13.59 -15.50
N VAL A 5 -2.60 14.25 -15.77
CA VAL A 5 -3.92 13.59 -15.85
C VAL A 5 -4.00 12.72 -17.10
N TRP A 6 -3.36 13.16 -18.19
CA TRP A 6 -3.35 12.43 -19.46
C TRP A 6 -2.51 11.15 -19.39
N PHE A 7 -1.45 11.15 -18.56
CA PHE A 7 -0.65 9.95 -18.28
C PHE A 7 -1.42 8.90 -17.46
N GLY A 8 -2.17 9.34 -16.44
CA GLY A 8 -3.03 8.43 -15.68
C GLY A 8 -4.14 7.82 -16.53
N LEU A 9 -4.78 8.62 -17.39
CA LEU A 9 -5.84 8.16 -18.27
C LEU A 9 -5.34 7.18 -19.35
N SER A 10 -4.13 7.38 -19.91
CA SER A 10 -3.57 6.46 -20.90
C SER A 10 -3.25 5.08 -20.31
N ILE A 11 -2.72 5.04 -19.08
CA ILE A 11 -2.49 3.79 -18.33
C ILE A 11 -3.81 3.09 -18.02
N LEU A 12 -4.83 3.84 -17.60
CA LEU A 12 -6.17 3.31 -17.34
C LEU A 12 -6.75 2.63 -18.60
N ILE A 13 -6.69 3.32 -19.75
CA ILE A 13 -7.17 2.78 -21.03
C ILE A 13 -6.36 1.54 -21.44
N ALA A 14 -5.03 1.56 -21.28
CA ALA A 14 -4.19 0.41 -21.60
C ALA A 14 -4.55 -0.83 -20.75
N ILE A 15 -4.84 -0.65 -19.46
CA ILE A 15 -5.25 -1.74 -18.57
C ILE A 15 -6.64 -2.25 -18.95
N VAL A 16 -7.61 -1.38 -19.24
CA VAL A 16 -8.96 -1.79 -19.67
C VAL A 16 -8.92 -2.54 -21.00
N VAL A 17 -8.07 -2.10 -21.94
CA VAL A 17 -7.84 -2.79 -23.21
C VAL A 17 -7.14 -4.13 -22.98
N ALA A 18 -6.15 -4.22 -22.09
CA ALA A 18 -5.52 -5.47 -21.72
C ALA A 18 -6.53 -6.45 -21.08
N ILE A 19 -7.43 -5.97 -20.22
CA ILE A 19 -8.54 -6.77 -19.65
C ILE A 19 -9.45 -7.30 -20.77
N ALA A 20 -9.83 -6.46 -21.74
CA ALA A 20 -10.71 -6.83 -22.84
C ALA A 20 -10.08 -7.82 -23.83
N ILE A 21 -8.76 -7.75 -24.04
CA ILE A 21 -8.01 -8.65 -24.94
C ILE A 21 -7.66 -9.97 -24.25
N LEU A 22 -7.31 -9.93 -22.96
CA LEU A 22 -6.84 -11.09 -22.19
C LEU A 22 -7.97 -11.96 -21.63
N MET A 23 -9.22 -11.46 -21.58
CA MET A 23 -10.37 -12.30 -21.21
C MET A 23 -10.80 -13.18 -22.40
N PRO A 24 -10.58 -14.51 -22.36
CA PRO A 24 -11.24 -15.43 -23.28
C PRO A 24 -12.76 -15.47 -23.02
N SER A 25 -13.50 -16.06 -23.96
CA SER A 25 -14.96 -16.17 -23.92
C SER A 25 -15.49 -16.72 -22.57
N PRO A 26 -16.67 -16.27 -22.10
CA PRO A 26 -17.24 -16.62 -20.79
C PRO A 26 -17.40 -18.11 -20.48
N GLU A 27 -17.16 -18.99 -21.45
CA GLU A 27 -17.34 -20.44 -21.35
C GLU A 27 -16.08 -21.18 -20.84
N ASN A 28 -14.90 -20.54 -20.76
CA ASN A 28 -13.66 -21.15 -20.27
C ASN A 28 -12.95 -20.32 -19.17
N ILE A 29 -13.71 -19.71 -18.24
CA ILE A 29 -13.11 -18.98 -17.12
C ILE A 29 -12.56 -19.97 -16.10
N THR A 30 -11.24 -20.13 -16.09
CA THR A 30 -10.53 -20.84 -15.01
C THR A 30 -10.16 -19.88 -13.88
N ASN A 31 -9.86 -20.41 -12.68
CA ASN A 31 -9.49 -19.61 -11.50
C ASN A 31 -8.32 -18.64 -11.75
N GLY A 32 -7.41 -18.96 -12.67
CA GLY A 32 -6.30 -18.08 -13.06
C GLY A 32 -6.75 -16.79 -13.77
N HIS A 33 -7.81 -16.88 -14.59
CA HIS A 33 -8.38 -15.71 -15.28
C HIS A 33 -9.09 -14.77 -14.30
N LEU A 34 -9.78 -15.33 -13.29
CA LEU A 34 -10.39 -14.56 -12.21
C LEU A 34 -9.32 -13.77 -11.41
N GLY A 35 -8.17 -14.38 -11.15
CA GLY A 35 -7.05 -13.71 -10.47
C GLY A 35 -6.44 -12.56 -11.29
N LEU A 36 -6.25 -12.74 -12.60
CA LEU A 36 -5.78 -11.69 -13.51
C LEU A 36 -6.76 -10.52 -13.58
N LEU A 37 -8.05 -10.83 -13.67
CA LEU A 37 -9.13 -9.83 -13.70
C LEU A 37 -9.18 -9.05 -12.38
N MET A 38 -9.08 -9.73 -11.23
CA MET A 38 -9.01 -9.10 -9.90
C MET A 38 -7.86 -8.10 -9.82
N LEU A 39 -6.65 -8.53 -10.22
CA LEU A 39 -5.45 -7.69 -10.15
C LEU A 39 -5.60 -6.45 -11.04
N ALA A 40 -6.10 -6.62 -12.26
CA ALA A 40 -6.29 -5.52 -13.20
C ALA A 40 -7.33 -4.49 -12.69
N LEU A 41 -8.44 -4.96 -12.11
CA LEU A 41 -9.45 -4.08 -11.52
C LEU A 41 -8.95 -3.37 -10.25
N ILE A 42 -8.13 -4.01 -9.43
CA ILE A 42 -7.50 -3.34 -8.28
C ILE A 42 -6.66 -2.17 -8.75
N VAL A 43 -5.81 -2.35 -9.78
CA VAL A 43 -4.97 -1.27 -10.32
C VAL A 43 -5.82 -0.11 -10.86
N VAL A 44 -6.88 -0.42 -11.61
CA VAL A 44 -7.84 0.58 -12.12
C VAL A 44 -8.47 1.38 -10.97
N THR A 45 -8.91 0.70 -9.92
CA THR A 45 -9.61 1.33 -8.79
C THR A 45 -8.66 2.20 -7.94
N ILE A 46 -7.39 1.79 -7.81
CA ILE A 46 -6.33 2.60 -7.17
C ILE A 46 -6.04 3.86 -8.00
N MET A 47 -5.96 3.75 -9.33
CA MET A 47 -5.74 4.90 -10.23
C MET A 47 -6.90 5.90 -10.19
N LEU A 48 -8.14 5.44 -9.93
CA LEU A 48 -9.30 6.29 -9.67
C LEU A 48 -9.23 7.04 -8.33
N GLY A 49 -8.26 6.71 -7.47
CA GLY A 49 -8.03 7.38 -6.20
C GLY A 49 -8.90 6.88 -5.04
N PHE A 50 -9.55 5.73 -5.19
CA PHE A 50 -10.30 5.13 -4.08
C PHE A 50 -9.34 4.64 -2.99
N PRO A 51 -9.69 4.72 -1.69
CA PRO A 51 -8.80 4.27 -0.62
C PRO A 51 -8.42 2.79 -0.77
N THR A 52 -7.12 2.53 -0.85
CA THR A 52 -6.58 1.22 -1.23
C THR A 52 -7.01 0.10 -0.30
N ALA A 53 -7.10 0.38 1.01
CA ALA A 53 -7.53 -0.60 2.02
C ALA A 53 -8.92 -1.18 1.71
N PHE A 54 -9.89 -0.34 1.36
CA PHE A 54 -11.24 -0.78 1.02
C PHE A 54 -11.27 -1.48 -0.35
N THR A 55 -10.48 -1.03 -1.34
CA THR A 55 -10.38 -1.75 -2.63
C THR A 55 -9.86 -3.17 -2.45
N LEU A 56 -8.80 -3.36 -1.68
CA LEU A 56 -8.16 -4.67 -1.51
C LEU A 56 -9.05 -5.62 -0.72
N MET A 57 -9.69 -5.12 0.34
CA MET A 57 -10.63 -5.91 1.13
C MET A 57 -11.85 -6.31 0.30
N GLY A 58 -12.51 -5.35 -0.36
CA GLY A 58 -13.73 -5.59 -1.13
C GLY A 58 -13.48 -6.49 -2.35
N MET A 59 -12.45 -6.18 -3.15
CA MET A 59 -12.09 -6.98 -4.32
C MET A 59 -11.60 -8.37 -3.91
N GLY A 60 -10.81 -8.47 -2.83
CA GLY A 60 -10.35 -9.73 -2.28
C GLY A 60 -11.51 -10.65 -1.93
N VAL A 61 -12.46 -10.18 -1.10
CA VAL A 61 -13.62 -10.97 -0.67
C VAL A 61 -14.55 -11.32 -1.84
N MET A 62 -14.83 -10.36 -2.73
CA MET A 62 -15.69 -10.58 -3.90
C MET A 62 -15.12 -11.63 -4.85
N PHE A 63 -13.82 -11.55 -5.18
CA PHE A 63 -13.19 -12.51 -6.09
C PHE A 63 -12.92 -13.87 -5.45
N THR A 64 -12.66 -13.94 -4.14
CA THR A 64 -12.61 -15.24 -3.43
C THR A 64 -13.97 -15.94 -3.46
N TYR A 65 -15.05 -15.19 -3.25
CA TYR A 65 -16.40 -15.74 -3.36
C TYR A 65 -16.70 -16.24 -4.77
N LEU A 66 -16.34 -15.48 -5.80
CA LEU A 66 -16.47 -15.90 -7.20
C LEU A 66 -15.62 -17.12 -7.55
N ALA A 67 -14.42 -17.25 -6.97
CA ALA A 67 -13.56 -18.40 -7.17
C ALA A 67 -14.13 -19.71 -6.58
N TYR A 68 -14.92 -19.60 -5.50
CA TYR A 68 -15.63 -20.74 -4.88
C TYR A 68 -17.05 -20.96 -5.41
N SER A 69 -17.47 -20.22 -6.44
CA SER A 69 -18.83 -20.31 -6.99
C SER A 69 -19.23 -21.69 -7.53
N HIS A 70 -18.26 -22.58 -7.80
CA HIS A 70 -18.49 -23.97 -8.19
C HIS A 70 -18.96 -24.88 -7.04
N LEU A 71 -18.85 -24.43 -5.79
CA LEU A 71 -19.28 -25.16 -4.59
C LEU A 71 -20.72 -24.77 -4.20
N PRO A 72 -21.40 -25.55 -3.35
CA PRO A 72 -22.66 -25.14 -2.74
C PRO A 72 -22.52 -23.77 -2.06
N MET A 73 -23.52 -22.90 -2.24
CA MET A 73 -23.52 -21.51 -1.75
C MET A 73 -23.08 -21.39 -0.28
N GLN A 74 -23.56 -22.29 0.58
CA GLN A 74 -23.25 -22.29 2.01
C GLN A 74 -21.75 -22.51 2.26
N THR A 75 -21.15 -23.49 1.58
CA THR A 75 -19.72 -23.81 1.70
C THR A 75 -18.84 -22.70 1.12
N ALA A 76 -19.26 -22.07 0.02
CA ALA A 76 -18.51 -20.97 -0.60
C ALA A 76 -18.43 -19.73 0.31
N ILE A 77 -19.52 -19.41 1.02
CA ILE A 77 -19.56 -18.30 1.99
C ILE A 77 -18.66 -18.63 3.19
N GLU A 78 -18.79 -19.82 3.76
CA GLU A 78 -17.99 -20.24 4.91
C GLU A 78 -16.49 -20.17 4.62
N GLN A 79 -16.04 -20.74 3.50
CA GLN A 79 -14.62 -20.70 3.11
C GLN A 79 -14.12 -19.29 2.83
N THR A 80 -14.95 -18.44 2.21
CA THR A 80 -14.59 -17.03 1.96
C THR A 80 -14.41 -16.26 3.27
N LEU A 81 -15.33 -16.43 4.22
CA LEU A 81 -15.26 -15.77 5.52
C LEU A 81 -14.10 -16.30 6.36
N ASP A 82 -13.86 -17.61 6.35
CA ASP A 82 -12.77 -18.23 7.08
C ASP A 82 -11.40 -17.73 6.58
N LEU A 83 -11.21 -17.67 5.25
CA LEU A 83 -10.00 -17.09 4.66
C LEU A 83 -9.83 -15.60 4.98
N MET A 84 -10.94 -14.83 4.99
CA MET A 84 -10.91 -13.42 5.36
C MET A 84 -10.45 -13.25 6.81
N VAL A 85 -11.01 -14.01 7.74
CA VAL A 85 -10.66 -13.98 9.17
C VAL A 85 -9.22 -14.42 9.37
N LEU A 86 -8.80 -15.51 8.72
CA LEU A 86 -7.42 -16.02 8.79
C LEU A 86 -6.41 -14.99 8.30
N ARG A 87 -6.70 -14.31 7.18
CA ARG A 87 -5.83 -13.24 6.67
C ARG A 87 -5.81 -12.02 7.58
N ALA A 88 -6.96 -11.61 8.11
CA ALA A 88 -7.02 -10.50 9.08
C ALA A 88 -6.20 -10.83 10.34
N TYR A 89 -6.35 -12.04 10.88
CA TYR A 89 -5.59 -12.50 12.03
C TYR A 89 -4.09 -12.52 11.75
N SER A 90 -3.68 -13.08 10.61
CA SER A 90 -2.27 -13.09 10.18
C SER A 90 -1.65 -11.71 10.05
N VAL A 91 -2.43 -10.69 9.68
CA VAL A 91 -1.95 -9.30 9.64
C VAL A 91 -1.86 -8.71 11.04
N MET A 92 -2.85 -8.96 11.91
CA MET A 92 -2.84 -8.47 13.29
C MET A 92 -1.68 -9.03 14.13
N THR A 93 -1.28 -10.29 13.88
CA THR A 93 -0.14 -10.93 14.57
C THR A 93 1.21 -10.58 13.94
N ASN A 94 1.26 -9.63 13.00
CA ASN A 94 2.50 -9.27 12.32
C ASN A 94 3.38 -8.37 13.21
N ASP A 95 4.62 -8.78 13.46
CA ASP A 95 5.57 -8.04 14.30
C ASP A 95 5.86 -6.62 13.80
N VAL A 96 5.69 -6.35 12.50
CA VAL A 96 5.87 -5.01 11.91
C VAL A 96 4.82 -4.02 12.46
N LEU A 97 3.61 -4.48 12.78
CA LEU A 97 2.59 -3.60 13.38
C LEU A 97 2.96 -3.17 14.81
N ILE A 98 3.74 -3.98 15.52
CA ILE A 98 4.29 -3.64 16.85
C ILE A 98 5.41 -2.60 16.72
N ALA A 99 6.17 -2.62 15.61
CA ALA A 99 7.22 -1.63 15.37
C ALA A 99 6.67 -0.21 15.20
N VAL A 100 5.48 -0.02 14.63
CA VAL A 100 4.88 1.32 14.42
C VAL A 100 4.69 2.12 15.71
N PRO A 101 3.98 1.63 16.76
CA PRO A 101 3.83 2.36 18.01
C PRO A 101 5.15 2.50 18.76
N LEU A 102 6.04 1.50 18.70
CA LEU A 102 7.37 1.59 19.30
C LEU A 102 8.24 2.66 18.64
N PHE A 103 8.15 2.80 17.31
CA PHE A 103 8.83 3.85 16.55
C PHE A 103 8.30 5.24 16.93
N ILE A 104 6.97 5.40 17.02
CA ILE A 104 6.37 6.66 17.50
C ILE A 104 6.78 6.94 18.96
N PHE A 105 6.82 5.93 19.81
CA PHE A 105 7.26 6.06 21.20
C PHE A 105 8.71 6.51 21.31
N MET A 106 9.61 5.92 20.53
CA MET A 106 11.00 6.36 20.43
C MET A 106 11.07 7.82 19.97
N GLY A 107 10.35 8.19 18.90
CA GLY A 107 10.28 9.57 18.43
C GLY A 107 9.83 10.55 19.52
N TYR A 108 8.80 10.18 20.28
CA TYR A 108 8.31 10.95 21.42
C TYR A 108 9.36 11.10 22.54
N LEU A 109 10.06 10.02 22.90
CA LEU A 109 11.13 10.07 23.90
C LEU A 109 12.29 10.98 23.47
N VAL A 110 12.69 10.90 22.20
CA VAL A 110 13.77 11.70 21.61
C VAL A 110 13.40 13.19 21.59
N GLU A 111 12.15 13.52 21.25
CA GLU A 111 11.61 14.88 21.32
C GLU A 111 11.59 15.39 22.77
N ARG A 112 11.08 14.60 23.72
CA ARG A 112 10.99 14.98 25.14
C ARG A 112 12.34 15.13 25.83
N ALA A 113 13.34 14.34 25.44
CA ALA A 113 14.71 14.46 25.91
C ALA A 113 15.45 15.69 25.31
N ASN A 114 14.78 16.45 24.45
CA ASN A 114 15.31 17.57 23.70
C ASN A 114 16.60 17.22 22.93
N LEU A 115 16.68 15.99 22.43
CA LEU A 115 17.82 15.49 21.67
C LEU A 115 17.81 16.06 20.24
N ILE A 116 16.63 16.28 19.67
CA ILE A 116 16.45 16.81 18.31
C ILE A 116 17.07 18.20 18.18
N GLU A 117 16.79 19.11 19.11
CA GLU A 117 17.30 20.48 19.07
C GLU A 117 18.84 20.52 19.19
N LYS A 118 19.38 19.70 20.09
CA LYS A 118 20.84 19.55 20.28
C LYS A 118 21.51 18.98 19.04
N LEU A 119 20.91 17.96 18.42
CA LEU A 119 21.45 17.32 17.23
C LEU A 119 21.42 18.28 16.03
N PHE A 120 20.31 18.99 15.82
CA PHE A 120 20.19 19.98 14.75
C PHE A 120 21.22 21.12 14.89
N LYS A 121 21.40 21.65 16.09
CA LYS A 121 22.37 22.72 16.35
C LYS A 121 23.81 22.25 16.09
N SER A 122 24.14 21.03 16.52
CA SER A 122 25.46 20.42 16.24
C SER A 122 25.68 20.20 14.74
N MET A 123 24.70 19.66 14.02
CA MET A 123 24.81 19.44 12.57
C MET A 123 24.93 20.76 11.80
N HIS A 124 24.16 21.78 12.17
CA HIS A 124 24.28 23.11 11.55
C HIS A 124 25.68 23.72 11.76
N LEU A 125 26.27 23.58 12.96
CA LEU A 125 27.63 24.06 13.22
C LEU A 125 28.68 23.32 12.39
N VAL A 126 28.56 22.00 12.24
CA VAL A 126 29.48 21.19 11.42
C VAL A 126 29.36 21.56 9.93
N LEU A 127 28.15 21.84 9.46
CA LEU A 127 27.87 22.14 8.05
C LEU A 127 27.90 23.64 7.71
N ALA A 128 28.22 24.51 8.67
CA ALA A 128 28.18 25.97 8.52
C ALA A 128 29.06 26.51 7.38
N ARG A 129 30.08 25.75 6.96
CA ARG A 129 31.03 26.15 5.92
C ARG A 129 30.55 25.86 4.49
N ILE A 130 29.41 25.18 4.34
CA ILE A 130 28.84 24.79 3.04
C ILE A 130 27.80 25.83 2.60
N PRO A 131 27.86 26.39 1.37
CA PRO A 131 26.81 27.27 0.87
C PRO A 131 25.48 26.49 0.78
N GLY A 132 24.43 26.98 1.46
CA GLY A 132 23.15 26.26 1.61
C GLY A 132 23.05 25.38 2.87
N SER A 133 23.91 25.61 3.87
CA SER A 133 24.04 24.82 5.12
C SER A 133 22.72 24.43 5.80
N LEU A 134 21.71 25.31 5.82
CA LEU A 134 20.40 25.02 6.41
C LEU A 134 19.67 23.86 5.71
N GLY A 135 19.74 23.79 4.39
CA GLY A 135 19.11 22.72 3.61
C GLY A 135 19.86 21.40 3.81
N VAL A 136 21.18 21.44 3.75
CA VAL A 136 22.02 20.24 3.93
C VAL A 136 21.90 19.70 5.36
N ALA A 137 21.88 20.58 6.37
CA ALA A 137 21.68 20.18 7.77
C ALA A 137 20.31 19.51 7.98
N THR A 138 19.25 20.01 7.33
CA THR A 138 17.91 19.40 7.40
C THR A 138 17.93 17.99 6.80
N ILE A 139 18.49 17.81 5.60
CA ILE A 139 18.55 16.50 4.93
C ILE A 139 19.36 15.50 5.76
N VAL A 140 20.54 15.90 6.25
CA VAL A 140 21.40 15.04 7.08
C VAL A 140 20.71 14.67 8.39
N THR A 141 20.04 15.62 9.03
CA THR A 141 19.28 15.36 10.26
C THR A 141 18.14 14.37 10.01
N CYS A 142 17.37 14.54 8.93
CA CYS A 142 16.34 13.58 8.53
C CYS A 142 16.92 12.18 8.28
N ALA A 143 18.08 12.09 7.63
CA ALA A 143 18.73 10.80 7.36
C ALA A 143 19.16 10.08 8.64
N VAL A 144 19.76 10.80 9.60
CA VAL A 144 20.16 10.23 10.90
C VAL A 144 18.96 9.72 11.70
N PHE A 145 17.85 10.46 11.70
CA PHE A 145 16.61 10.02 12.35
C PHE A 145 15.93 8.86 11.63
N ALA A 146 16.05 8.75 10.30
CA ALA A 146 15.49 7.62 9.55
C ALA A 146 16.26 6.31 9.78
N THR A 147 17.54 6.39 10.16
CA THR A 147 18.38 5.22 10.49
C THR A 147 18.26 4.76 11.94
N ALA A 148 17.62 5.56 12.81
CA ALA A 148 17.49 5.32 14.24
C ALA A 148 16.13 4.70 14.57
#